data_AF-A0A1S8A6X3-F1
#
_entry.id   AF-A0A1S8A6X3-F1
#
_cell.length_a   1.000
_cell.length_b   1.000
_cell.length_c   1.000
_cell.angle_alpha   90.00
_cell.angle_beta   90.00
_cell.angle_gamma   90.00
#
_symmetry.space_group_name_H-M   'P 1'
#
loop_
_entity.id
_entity.type
_entity.pdbx_description
1 polymer ?
#
loop_
_entity_poly.entity_id
_entity_poly.type
_entity_poly.pdbx_seq_one_letter_code
_entity_poly.pdbx_strand_id
1 'polypeptide(L)'
;MANKDDTRNRYNNDSNNAAQSRQIRAWTYTKAGADLTQQATWMREGTIRAVIDGDIDAFEDAPKAFQKLKEGRTRGNLVVRVSE
;
A
#
# COMPACT_ATOMS: atom_id res chain seq x y z
N MET A 1 44.22 37.15 35.41
CA MET A 1 43.15 36.45 36.14
C MET A 1 42.09 36.03 35.12
N ALA A 2 42.04 34.75 34.76
CA ALA A 2 41.17 34.24 33.70
C ALA A 2 39.72 34.16 34.20
N ASN A 3 38.81 34.83 33.49
CA ASN A 3 37.42 34.98 33.89
C ASN A 3 36.68 33.64 33.76
N LYS A 4 36.09 33.15 34.85
CA LYS A 4 35.47 31.81 34.99
C LYS A 4 34.14 31.66 34.22
N ASP A 5 33.78 32.66 33.41
CA ASP A 5 32.49 32.70 32.72
C ASP A 5 32.54 32.20 31.27
N ASP A 6 33.73 32.04 30.68
CA ASP A 6 33.88 31.58 29.28
C ASP A 6 33.77 30.06 29.10
N THR A 7 33.79 29.26 30.18
CA THR A 7 33.72 27.79 30.07
C THR A 7 32.30 27.25 30.16
N ARG A 8 31.30 28.07 30.51
CA ARG A 8 29.91 27.61 30.66
C ARG A 8 29.12 27.58 29.34
N ASN A 9 29.61 28.22 28.28
CA ASN A 9 28.88 28.33 27.02
C ASN A 9 29.23 27.24 25.98
N ARG A 10 30.14 26.30 26.28
CA ARG A 10 30.49 25.20 25.36
C ARG A 10 29.73 23.90 25.64
N TYR A 11 29.15 23.73 26.82
CA TYR A 11 28.41 22.51 27.19
C TYR A 11 26.92 22.52 26.81
N ASN A 12 26.39 23.66 26.37
CA ASN A 12 24.96 23.81 26.04
C ASN A 12 24.65 23.69 24.55
N ASN A 13 25.66 23.51 23.68
CA ASN A 13 25.43 23.41 22.23
C ASN A 13 25.47 21.96 21.70
N ASP A 14 26.12 21.03 22.41
CA ASP A 14 26.19 19.62 21.99
C ASP A 14 24.99 18.79 22.51
N SER A 15 24.34 19.24 23.58
CA SER A 15 23.15 18.62 24.17
C SER A 15 21.88 18.86 23.34
N ASN A 16 21.88 19.84 22.43
CA ASN A 16 20.76 20.11 21.52
C ASN A 16 20.79 19.25 20.24
N ASN A 17 21.83 18.43 20.03
CA ASN A 17 21.95 17.57 18.84
C ASN A 17 21.94 16.05 19.17
N ALA A 18 21.78 15.67 20.44
CA ALA A 18 21.80 14.27 20.88
C ALA A 18 20.41 13.63 21.05
N ALA A 19 19.33 14.39 20.86
CA ALA A 19 17.97 13.89 20.86
C ALA A 19 17.29 14.20 19.52
N GLN A 20 17.95 13.82 18.41
CA GLN A 20 17.26 13.62 17.14
C GLN A 20 16.19 12.56 17.37
N SER A 21 14.97 13.02 17.61
CA SER A 21 13.79 12.21 17.83
C SER A 21 13.62 11.28 16.63
N ARG A 22 13.97 10.01 16.82
CA ARG A 22 13.60 8.94 15.88
C ARG A 22 12.08 8.86 15.90
N GLN A 23 11.45 9.55 14.97
CA GLN A 23 10.04 9.42 14.67
C GLN A 23 9.82 7.98 14.22
N ILE A 24 9.44 7.09 15.15
CA ILE A 24 8.97 5.75 14.81
C ILE A 24 7.63 5.94 14.12
N ARG A 25 7.66 5.95 12.79
CA ARG A 25 6.48 6.07 11.95
C ARG A 25 5.82 4.70 11.89
N ALA A 26 4.88 4.44 12.80
CA ALA A 26 4.05 3.24 12.75
C ALA A 26 2.94 3.45 11.70
N TRP A 27 2.89 2.59 10.69
CA TRP A 27 1.80 2.57 9.72
C TRP A 27 0.70 1.65 10.26
N THR A 28 -0.37 2.24 10.77
CA THR A 28 -1.58 1.48 11.10
C THR A 28 -2.48 1.42 9.86
N TYR A 29 -2.69 0.23 9.30
CA TYR A 29 -3.69 0.02 8.26
C TYR A 29 -5.06 -0.11 8.92
N THR A 30 -5.86 0.95 8.82
CA THR A 30 -7.28 0.92 9.20
C THR A 30 -8.07 0.30 8.04
N LYS A 31 -9.08 -0.55 8.33
CA LYS A 31 -9.83 -1.27 7.28
C LYS A 31 -10.37 -0.31 6.21
N ALA A 32 -9.90 -0.56 4.99
CA ALA A 32 -9.89 0.27 3.78
C ALA A 32 -11.24 0.36 3.03
N GLY A 33 -12.36 0.56 3.73
CA GLY A 33 -13.67 0.71 3.05
C GLY A 33 -13.73 1.93 2.13
N ALA A 34 -13.09 3.03 2.53
CA ALA A 34 -12.99 4.26 1.74
C ALA A 34 -12.15 4.06 0.47
N ASP A 35 -11.04 3.31 0.56
CA ASP A 35 -10.14 3.08 -0.56
C ASP A 35 -10.82 2.28 -1.68
N LEU A 36 -11.63 1.28 -1.33
CA LEU A 36 -12.43 0.52 -2.30
C LEU A 36 -13.46 1.41 -3.01
N THR A 37 -14.07 2.35 -2.28
CA THR A 37 -15.02 3.30 -2.86
C THR A 37 -14.34 4.23 -3.86
N GLN A 38 -13.14 4.71 -3.53
CA GLN A 38 -12.36 5.55 -4.43
C GLN A 38 -11.91 4.80 -5.69
N GLN A 39 -11.45 3.55 -5.53
CA GLN A 39 -11.12 2.68 -6.66
C GLN A 39 -12.34 2.43 -7.57
N ALA A 40 -13.53 2.19 -7.00
CA ALA A 40 -14.75 2.01 -7.78
C ALA A 40 -15.14 3.28 -8.57
N THR A 41 -14.91 4.47 -8.01
CA THR A 41 -15.12 5.74 -8.72
C THR A 41 -14.16 5.86 -9.91
N TRP A 42 -12.88 5.57 -9.73
CA TRP A 42 -11.90 5.59 -10.83
C TRP A 42 -12.18 4.53 -11.89
N MET A 43 -12.69 3.35 -11.52
CA MET A 43 -13.13 2.35 -12.48
C MET A 43 -14.32 2.85 -13.32
N ARG A 44 -15.29 3.54 -12.70
CA ARG A 44 -16.46 4.12 -13.37
C ARG A 44 -16.09 5.25 -14.33
N GLU A 45 -15.15 6.09 -13.92
CA GLU A 45 -14.61 7.18 -14.73
C GLU A 45 -13.71 6.69 -15.87
N GLY A 46 -13.27 5.42 -15.82
CA GLY A 46 -12.38 4.82 -16.81
C GLY A 46 -10.89 5.15 -16.59
N THR A 47 -10.56 5.84 -15.50
CA THR A 47 -9.18 6.17 -15.08
C THR A 47 -8.35 4.92 -14.81
N ILE A 48 -8.98 3.88 -14.23
CA ILE A 48 -8.37 2.56 -14.05
C ILE A 48 -9.26 1.50 -14.68
N ARG A 49 -8.67 0.40 -15.16
CA ARG A 49 -9.41 -0.73 -15.75
C ARG A 49 -8.93 -2.04 -15.15
N ALA A 50 -9.86 -2.95 -14.89
CA ALA A 50 -9.53 -4.32 -14.57
C ALA A 50 -9.03 -5.03 -15.83
N VAL A 51 -7.81 -5.59 -15.78
CA VAL A 51 -7.30 -6.44 -16.86
C VAL A 51 -7.92 -7.82 -16.68
N ILE A 52 -8.87 -8.18 -17.55
CA ILE A 52 -9.50 -9.50 -17.56
C ILE A 52 -8.72 -10.40 -18.50
N ASP A 53 -8.41 -11.61 -18.04
CA ASP A 53 -7.65 -12.58 -18.81
C ASP A 53 -8.55 -13.39 -19.76
N GLY A 54 -8.95 -12.75 -20.87
CA GLY A 54 -9.83 -13.34 -21.87
C GLY A 54 -11.31 -13.04 -21.59
N ASP A 55 -12.16 -14.03 -21.87
CA ASP A 55 -13.61 -13.96 -21.63
C ASP A 55 -13.98 -14.30 -20.18
N ILE A 56 -15.19 -13.96 -19.77
CA ILE A 56 -15.74 -14.34 -18.47
C ILE A 56 -16.15 -15.81 -18.54
N ASP A 57 -15.53 -16.64 -17.71
CA ASP A 57 -15.80 -18.08 -17.67
C ASP A 57 -17.18 -18.36 -17.05
N ALA A 58 -17.83 -19.41 -17.55
CA ALA A 58 -19.05 -19.94 -16.94
C ALA A 58 -18.73 -20.64 -15.61
N PHE A 59 -19.72 -20.80 -14.74
CA PHE A 59 -19.53 -21.41 -13.42
C PHE A 59 -18.99 -22.84 -13.51
N GLU A 60 -19.44 -23.59 -14.53
CA GLU A 60 -19.04 -24.96 -14.83
C GLU A 60 -17.55 -25.06 -15.18
N ASP A 61 -16.99 -24.02 -15.80
CA ASP A 61 -15.58 -23.92 -16.19
C ASP A 61 -14.67 -23.39 -15.08
N ALA A 62 -15.21 -23.04 -13.91
CA ALA A 62 -14.44 -22.51 -12.78
C ALA A 62 -13.23 -23.40 -12.38
N PRO A 63 -13.33 -24.75 -12.36
CA PRO A 63 -12.17 -25.59 -12.07
C PRO A 63 -11.04 -25.44 -13.10
N LYS A 64 -11.39 -25.27 -14.37
CA LYS A 64 -10.44 -25.09 -15.47
C LYS A 64 -9.79 -23.71 -15.42
N ALA A 65 -10.56 -22.65 -15.12
CA ALA A 65 -10.04 -21.32 -14.88
C ALA A 65 -9.04 -21.32 -13.71
N PHE A 66 -9.37 -22.03 -12.62
CA PHE A 66 -8.48 -22.17 -11.47
C PHE A 66 -7.21 -22.96 -11.77
N GLN A 67 -7.29 -23.99 -12.62
CA GLN A 67 -6.11 -24.69 -13.11
C GLN A 67 -5.17 -23.76 -13.88
N LYS A 68 -5.71 -22.95 -14.81
CA LYS A 68 -4.94 -21.94 -15.56
C LYS A 68 -4.26 -20.94 -14.62
N LEU A 69 -4.94 -20.52 -13.55
CA LEU A 69 -4.38 -19.67 -12.49
C LEU A 69 -3.17 -20.30 -11.82
N LYS A 70 -3.28 -21.59 -11.45
CA LYS A 70 -2.20 -22.34 -10.80
C LYS A 70 -0.99 -22.54 -11.71
N GLU A 71 -1.21 -22.66 -13.02
CA GLU A 71 -0.15 -22.80 -14.01
C GLU A 71 0.60 -21.49 -14.30
N GLY A 72 0.14 -20.35 -13.75
CA GLY A 72 0.78 -19.05 -13.95
C GLY A 72 0.63 -18.51 -15.39
N ARG A 73 -0.34 -19.03 -16.14
CA ARG A 73 -0.59 -18.65 -17.55
C ARG A 73 -1.55 -17.46 -17.68
N THR A 74 -1.93 -16.86 -16.57
CA THR A 74 -2.89 -15.77 -16.46
C THR A 74 -2.20 -14.42 -16.61
N ARG A 75 -2.69 -13.56 -17.51
CA ARG A 75 -2.16 -12.20 -17.67
C ARG A 75 -2.81 -11.15 -16.75
N GLY A 76 -3.88 -11.52 -16.05
CA GLY A 76 -4.66 -10.62 -15.21
C GLY A 76 -5.69 -11.36 -14.36
N ASN A 77 -6.84 -10.71 -14.16
CA ASN A 77 -7.94 -11.23 -13.36
C ASN A 77 -8.74 -12.28 -14.15
N LEU A 78 -8.99 -13.42 -13.53
CA LEU A 78 -10.00 -14.39 -14.00
C LEU A 78 -11.34 -14.03 -13.38
N VAL A 79 -12.38 -14.03 -14.20
CA VAL A 79 -13.73 -13.68 -13.77
C VAL A 79 -14.63 -14.84 -14.14
N VAL A 80 -15.32 -15.39 -13.14
CA VAL A 80 -16.30 -16.46 -13.30
C VAL A 80 -17.69 -15.89 -13.03
N ARG A 81 -18.61 -16.09 -13.95
CA ARG A 81 -20.02 -15.73 -13.79
C ARG A 81 -20.74 -16.83 -13.00
N VAL A 82 -21.51 -16.44 -11.98
CA VAL A 82 -22.24 -17.38 -11.10
C VAL A 82 -23.74 -17.43 -11.42
N SER A 83 -24.27 -16.47 -12.17
CA SER A 83 -25.65 -16.41 -12.66
C SER A 83 -25.71 -15.66 -13.99
N GLU A 84 -26.70 -15.97 -14.84
CA GLU A 84 -26.97 -15.15 -16.03
C GLU A 84 -27.31 -13.70 -15.70
#